data_AF-A0A2A2TB92-F1
#
_entry.id   AF-A0A2A2TB92-F1
#
_cell.length_a   1.000
_cell.length_b   1.000
_cell.length_c   1.000
_cell.angle_alpha   90.00
_cell.angle_beta   90.00
_cell.angle_gamma   90.00
#
_symmetry.space_group_name_H-M   'P 1'
#
loop_
_entity.id
_entity.type
_entity.pdbx_description
1 polymer ?
#
loop_
_entity_poly.entity_id
_entity_poly.type
_entity_poly.pdbx_seq_one_letter_code
_entity_poly.pdbx_strand_id
1 'polypeptide(L)'
;MNTKEVEKYWQAYLAVFPNASGEKYEASQFGDSSTLADKLGNLIVKGIKTATCSALWEWKAEAIEPPKELGLKTIVLDGENNPLCIIETTEVTIRPFCEVDTQFSKLP
;
A
#
# COMPACT_ATOMS: atom_id res chain seq x y z
N MET A 1 -8.16 10.44 -8.03
CA MET A 1 -8.22 10.30 -6.56
C MET A 1 -9.32 11.17 -5.96
N ASN A 2 -10.29 10.58 -5.26
CA ASN A 2 -11.34 11.33 -4.57
C ASN A 2 -10.86 11.76 -3.18
N THR A 3 -10.09 12.85 -3.12
CA THR A 3 -9.38 13.30 -1.91
C THR A 3 -10.28 13.51 -0.70
N LYS A 4 -11.55 13.90 -0.90
CA LYS A 4 -12.50 14.07 0.22
C LYS A 4 -12.87 12.75 0.88
N GLU A 5 -13.11 11.71 0.10
CA GLU A 5 -13.44 10.39 0.64
C GLU A 5 -12.23 9.73 1.31
N VAL A 6 -11.02 9.92 0.75
CA VAL A 6 -9.77 9.46 1.37
C VAL A 6 -9.56 10.12 2.75
N GLU A 7 -9.71 11.44 2.83
CA GLU A 7 -9.54 12.16 4.11
C GLU A 7 -10.60 11.72 5.12
N LYS A 8 -11.86 11.59 4.70
CA LYS A 8 -12.95 11.09 5.57
C LYS A 8 -12.65 9.69 6.10
N TYR A 9 -12.10 8.82 5.25
CA TYR A 9 -11.73 7.45 5.63
C TYR A 9 -10.60 7.45 6.65
N TRP A 10 -9.60 8.32 6.47
CA TRP A 10 -8.51 8.52 7.44
C TRP A 10 -9.03 9.04 8.79
N GLN A 11 -9.91 10.03 8.80
CA GLN A 11 -10.53 10.54 10.03
C GLN A 11 -11.34 9.45 10.77
N ALA A 12 -12.04 8.58 10.02
CA ALA A 12 -12.74 7.43 10.62
C ALA A 12 -11.76 6.44 11.27
N TYR A 13 -10.60 6.19 10.66
CA TYR A 13 -9.53 5.39 11.25
C TYR A 13 -8.99 6.01 12.54
N LEU A 14 -8.68 7.32 12.54
CA LEU A 14 -8.20 8.04 13.73
C LEU A 14 -9.21 8.06 14.88
N ALA A 15 -10.50 8.04 14.59
CA ALA A 15 -11.54 7.95 15.61
C ALA A 15 -11.50 6.62 16.37
N VAL A 16 -11.04 5.54 15.73
CA VAL A 16 -10.85 4.21 16.34
C VAL A 16 -9.46 4.07 16.94
N PHE A 17 -8.45 4.69 16.32
CA PHE A 17 -7.04 4.65 16.72
C PHE A 17 -6.46 6.06 16.94
N PRO A 18 -6.81 6.75 18.05
CA PRO A 18 -6.37 8.12 18.30
C PRO A 18 -4.84 8.26 18.42
N ASN A 19 -4.14 7.19 18.76
CA ASN A 19 -2.68 7.14 18.88
C ASN A 19 -1.97 7.29 17.53
N ALA A 20 -2.64 7.01 16.41
CA ALA A 20 -2.10 7.24 15.07
C ALA A 20 -2.17 8.72 14.64
N SER A 21 -2.66 9.61 15.50
CA SER A 21 -2.70 11.05 15.25
C SER A 21 -1.29 11.60 15.09
N GLY A 22 -0.96 12.04 13.86
CA GLY A 22 0.37 12.54 13.49
C GLY A 22 1.20 11.56 12.65
N GLU A 23 0.72 10.33 12.44
CA GLU A 23 1.30 9.42 11.45
C GLU A 23 1.06 9.94 10.03
N LYS A 24 2.03 9.66 9.14
CA LYS A 24 1.85 9.89 7.71
C LYS A 24 1.05 8.75 7.10
N TYR A 25 0.22 9.08 6.12
CA TYR A 25 -0.43 8.10 5.28
C TYR A 25 -0.25 8.44 3.81
N GLU A 26 -0.34 7.42 2.96
CA GLU A 26 -0.50 7.57 1.51
C GLU A 26 -1.79 6.89 1.03
N ALA A 27 -2.18 7.14 -0.21
CA ALA A 27 -3.33 6.50 -0.84
C ALA A 27 -2.97 6.03 -2.23
N SER A 28 -3.09 4.72 -2.46
CA SER A 28 -2.51 4.05 -3.63
C SER A 28 -3.42 2.96 -4.19
N GLN A 29 -3.49 2.89 -5.52
CA GLN A 29 -4.01 1.73 -6.25
C GLN A 29 -2.89 0.72 -6.47
N PHE A 30 -3.24 -0.56 -6.59
CA PHE A 30 -2.26 -1.62 -6.89
C PHE A 30 -2.51 -2.18 -8.30
N GLY A 31 -1.47 -2.16 -9.14
CA GLY A 31 -1.59 -2.55 -10.54
C GLY A 31 -1.67 -1.33 -11.47
N ASP A 32 -1.74 -1.61 -12.78
CA ASP A 32 -1.62 -0.62 -13.86
C ASP A 32 -2.95 -0.33 -14.59
N SER A 33 -4.06 -0.90 -14.10
CA SER A 33 -5.39 -0.72 -14.66
C SER A 33 -6.46 -0.78 -13.58
N SER A 34 -7.60 -0.13 -13.82
CA SER A 34 -8.74 -0.10 -12.90
C SER A 34 -9.21 -1.52 -12.51
N THR A 35 -9.36 -2.41 -13.49
CA THR A 35 -9.73 -3.82 -13.23
C THR A 35 -8.68 -4.57 -12.41
N LEU A 36 -7.39 -4.30 -12.62
CA LEU A 36 -6.35 -4.93 -11.82
C LEU A 36 -6.32 -4.37 -10.39
N ALA A 37 -6.56 -3.07 -10.22
CA ALA A 37 -6.72 -2.43 -8.91
C ALA A 37 -7.88 -3.03 -8.11
N ASP A 38 -9.04 -3.25 -8.72
CA ASP A 38 -10.17 -3.94 -8.07
C ASP A 38 -9.78 -5.35 -7.63
N LYS A 39 -9.12 -6.10 -8.52
CA LYS A 39 -8.73 -7.48 -8.24
C LYS A 39 -7.71 -7.54 -7.10
N LEU A 40 -6.65 -6.74 -7.16
CA LEU A 40 -5.58 -6.73 -6.16
C LEU A 40 -6.04 -6.14 -4.83
N GLY A 41 -6.82 -5.05 -4.86
CA GLY A 41 -7.45 -4.46 -3.67
C GLY A 41 -8.31 -5.48 -2.93
N ASN A 42 -9.13 -6.26 -3.64
CA ASN A 42 -9.92 -7.33 -3.04
C ASN A 42 -9.07 -8.45 -2.40
N LEU A 43 -7.89 -8.76 -2.95
CA LEU A 43 -6.97 -9.73 -2.33
C LEU A 43 -6.33 -9.16 -1.06
N ILE A 44 -6.04 -7.85 -1.04
CA ILE A 44 -5.51 -7.17 0.15
C ILE A 44 -6.57 -7.15 1.26
N VAL A 45 -7.80 -6.74 0.95
CA VAL A 45 -8.93 -6.72 1.92
C VAL A 45 -9.18 -8.10 2.53
N LYS A 46 -9.00 -9.17 1.74
CA LYS A 46 -9.16 -10.56 2.21
C LYS A 46 -7.95 -11.08 3.00
N GLY A 47 -6.87 -10.31 3.12
CA GLY A 47 -5.61 -10.76 3.72
C GLY A 47 -5.01 -11.96 2.99
N ILE A 48 -5.09 -11.95 1.65
CA ILE A 48 -4.45 -12.95 0.77
C ILE A 48 -3.21 -12.36 0.09
N LYS A 49 -3.21 -11.04 -0.14
CA LYS A 49 -2.08 -10.29 -0.64
C LYS A 49 -1.55 -9.41 0.48
N THR A 50 -0.42 -9.80 1.06
CA THR A 50 0.27 -9.02 2.10
C THR A 50 1.65 -8.51 1.69
N ALA A 51 2.11 -8.84 0.48
CA ALA A 51 3.37 -8.35 -0.06
C ALA A 51 3.17 -7.57 -1.36
N THR A 52 4.02 -6.57 -1.59
CA THR A 52 4.12 -5.81 -2.84
C THR A 52 5.59 -5.50 -3.14
N CYS A 53 5.91 -5.19 -4.38
CA CYS A 53 7.25 -4.80 -4.80
C CYS A 53 7.18 -3.75 -5.91
N SER A 54 8.19 -2.89 -5.96
CA SER A 54 8.44 -2.00 -7.11
C SER A 54 9.92 -2.05 -7.48
N ALA A 55 10.28 -1.48 -8.64
CA ALA A 55 11.64 -1.55 -9.10
C ALA A 55 12.48 -0.46 -8.43
N LEU A 56 13.61 -0.82 -7.82
CA LEU A 56 14.50 0.14 -7.14
C LEU A 56 14.96 1.30 -8.06
N TRP A 57 15.05 1.04 -9.37
CA TRP A 57 15.46 2.07 -10.32
C TRP A 57 14.41 3.19 -10.47
N GLU A 58 13.12 2.90 -10.29
CA GLU A 58 12.03 3.89 -10.42
C GLU A 58 12.21 4.99 -9.37
N TRP A 59 12.45 4.59 -8.12
CA TRP A 59 12.80 5.50 -7.01
C TRP A 59 14.01 6.38 -7.35
N LYS A 60 15.08 5.79 -7.89
CA LYS A 60 16.30 6.53 -8.27
C LYS A 60 16.03 7.52 -9.40
N ALA A 61 15.22 7.14 -10.38
CA ALA A 61 14.88 8.00 -11.52
C ALA A 61 14.05 9.21 -11.08
N GLU A 62 13.20 9.05 -10.06
CA GLU A 62 12.40 10.11 -9.46
C GLU A 62 13.17 10.94 -8.42
N ALA A 63 14.45 10.60 -8.15
CA ALA A 63 15.25 11.18 -7.08
C ALA A 63 14.60 11.05 -5.69
N ILE A 64 13.86 9.97 -5.48
CA ILE A 64 13.21 9.61 -4.21
C ILE A 64 13.98 8.42 -3.62
N GLU A 65 14.24 8.47 -2.31
CA GLU A 65 14.81 7.30 -1.62
C GLU A 65 13.74 6.20 -1.51
N PRO A 66 14.08 4.92 -1.75
CA PRO A 66 13.13 3.83 -1.53
C PRO A 66 12.63 3.89 -0.08
N PRO A 67 11.32 3.74 0.16
CA PRO A 67 10.72 4.00 1.45
C PRO A 67 11.30 3.01 2.46
N LYS A 68 12.05 3.52 3.43
CA LYS A 68 12.41 2.80 4.66
C LYS A 68 11.37 3.02 5.76
N GLU A 69 10.21 3.55 5.40
CA GLU A 69 9.17 3.97 6.34
C GLU A 69 8.37 2.75 6.82
N LEU A 70 9.00 1.96 7.67
CA LEU A 70 8.27 1.02 8.53
C LEU A 70 7.19 1.78 9.30
N GLY A 71 6.01 1.18 9.41
CA GLY A 71 4.84 1.79 10.03
C GLY A 71 4.00 2.69 9.10
N LEU A 72 4.46 2.96 7.85
CA LEU A 72 3.71 3.74 6.88
C LEU A 72 2.32 3.14 6.65
N LYS A 73 1.29 3.98 6.80
CA LYS A 73 -0.09 3.61 6.52
C LYS A 73 -0.44 3.90 5.08
N THR A 74 -0.99 2.92 4.39
CA THR A 74 -1.46 3.07 3.00
C THR A 74 -2.95 2.80 2.95
N ILE A 75 -3.73 3.80 2.51
CA ILE A 75 -5.12 3.64 2.13
C ILE A 75 -5.15 2.97 0.75
N VAL A 76 -5.60 1.73 0.71
CA VAL A 76 -5.75 0.95 -0.51
C VAL A 76 -6.98 1.47 -1.26
N LEU A 77 -6.80 1.79 -2.53
CA LEU A 77 -7.87 2.28 -3.40
C LEU A 77 -8.32 1.19 -4.39
N ASP A 78 -9.62 1.16 -4.68
CA ASP A 78 -10.19 0.39 -5.79
C ASP A 78 -9.88 1.05 -7.16
N GLY A 79 -10.32 0.42 -8.25
CA GLY A 79 -10.14 0.90 -9.62
C GLY A 79 -10.86 2.22 -9.93
N GLU A 80 -11.78 2.67 -9.09
CA GLU A 80 -12.52 3.94 -9.20
C GLU A 80 -11.98 5.02 -8.24
N ASN A 81 -10.92 4.74 -7.48
CA ASN A 81 -10.30 5.60 -6.46
C ASN A 81 -11.11 5.73 -5.15
N ASN A 82 -11.95 4.75 -4.81
CA ASN A 82 -12.61 4.69 -3.51
C ASN A 82 -11.74 3.90 -2.51
N PRO A 83 -11.70 4.31 -1.23
CA PRO A 83 -10.93 3.62 -0.21
C PRO A 83 -11.54 2.25 0.15
N LEU A 84 -10.70 1.22 0.22
CA LEU A 84 -11.08 -0.16 0.55
C LEU A 84 -10.68 -0.55 1.97
N CYS A 85 -9.42 -0.33 2.33
CA CYS A 85 -8.85 -0.63 3.64
C CYS A 85 -7.58 0.20 3.89
N ILE A 86 -7.09 0.19 5.13
CA ILE A 86 -5.77 0.72 5.49
C ILE A 86 -4.84 -0.45 5.81
N ILE A 87 -3.64 -0.44 5.23
CA ILE A 87 -2.57 -1.39 5.53
C ILE A 87 -1.38 -0.67 6.15
N GLU A 88 -0.52 -1.42 6.83
CA GLU A 88 0.72 -0.93 7.42
C GLU A 88 1.92 -1.68 6.83
N THR A 89 2.96 -0.94 6.43
CA THR A 89 4.23 -1.54 6.00
C THR A 89 5.02 -2.02 7.21
N THR A 90 5.13 -3.34 7.39
CA THR A 90 5.83 -3.94 8.53
C THR A 90 7.26 -4.39 8.22
N GLU A 91 7.62 -4.54 6.94
CA GLU A 91 8.94 -4.97 6.50
C GLU A 91 9.28 -4.35 5.14
N VAL A 92 10.55 -3.94 4.96
CA VAL A 92 11.09 -3.50 3.67
C VAL A 92 12.45 -4.17 3.46
N THR A 93 12.61 -4.84 2.31
CA THR A 93 13.88 -5.43 1.90
C THR A 93 14.20 -5.05 0.45
N ILE A 94 15.48 -4.94 0.12
CA ILE A 94 15.96 -4.74 -1.24
C ILE A 94 16.68 -6.01 -1.66
N ARG A 95 16.19 -6.65 -2.72
CA ARG A 95 16.75 -7.91 -3.24
C ARG A 95 16.80 -7.89 -4.77
N PRO A 96 17.76 -8.59 -5.40
CA PRO A 96 17.71 -8.86 -6.83
C PRO A 96 16.43 -9.61 -7.20
N PHE A 97 15.84 -9.29 -8.36
CA PHE A 97 14.62 -9.95 -8.83
C PHE A 97 14.77 -11.47 -8.92
N CYS A 98 15.94 -11.96 -9.35
CA CYS A 98 16.24 -13.38 -9.46
C CYS A 98 16.37 -14.11 -8.12
N GLU A 99 16.44 -13.37 -7.00
CA GLU A 99 16.53 -13.93 -5.66
C GLU A 99 15.20 -13.86 -4.90
N VAL A 100 14.11 -13.40 -5.52
CA VAL A 100 12.78 -13.42 -4.91
C VAL A 100 12.34 -14.88 -4.73
N ASP A 101 12.20 -15.29 -3.48
CA ASP A 101 11.86 -16.67 -3.14
C ASP A 101 10.34 -16.92 -3.19
N THR A 102 9.97 -18.21 -3.13
CA THR A 102 8.56 -18.60 -3.12
C THR A 102 7.83 -18.19 -1.84
N GLN A 103 8.54 -17.85 -0.77
CA GLN A 103 7.95 -17.37 0.47
C GLN A 103 7.37 -15.98 0.24
N PHE A 104 8.12 -15.05 -0.37
CA PHE A 104 7.62 -13.74 -0.77
C PHE A 104 6.39 -13.83 -1.69
N SER A 105 6.40 -14.77 -2.64
CA SER A 105 5.27 -15.01 -3.56
C SER A 105 4.02 -15.60 -2.89
N LYS A 106 4.13 -16.12 -1.66
CA LYS A 106 3.06 -16.81 -0.94
C LYS A 106 2.78 -16.20 0.43
N LEU A 107 3.34 -15.02 0.74
CA LEU A 107 3.06 -14.34 1.99
C LEU A 107 1.53 -14.21 2.12
N PRO A 108 0.93 -14.83 3.16
CA PRO A 108 -0.52 -14.86 3.32
C PRO A 108 -1.02 -13.45 3.56
#